data_AF-A0A536D0P1-F1
#
_entry.id   AF-A0A536D0P1-F1
#
_cell.length_a   1.000
_cell.length_b   1.000
_cell.length_c   1.000
_cell.angle_alpha   90.00
_cell.angle_beta   90.00
_cell.angle_gamma   90.00
#
_symmetry.space_group_name_H-M   'P 1'
#
loop_
_entity.id
_entity.type
_entity.pdbx_description
1 polymer ?
#
loop_
_entity_poly.entity_id
_entity_poly.type
_entity_poly.pdbx_seq_one_letter_code
_entity_poly.pdbx_strand_id
1 'polypeptide(L)'
;MRNVGTSARLPLSGNAALAAGALVQLALGIEFALAGLSKLLDPDFAIQLEQFVAGSPAAHSGILAPLLQDVVLPHASIVAQLATSAELGAGVVLVVSAIEVARRRFPSPIGSQHGYEAAVALLSACAAVVVAGLSATIYVLEGGGLPRISGGSAFGSPIAIELLLVPLALGIAWLELGRFFALRASRA
;
A
#
# COMPACT_ATOMS: atom_id res chain seq x y z
N MET A 1 -5.82 41.54 -32.30
CA MET A 1 -4.90 40.80 -31.39
C MET A 1 -5.61 39.53 -30.98
N ARG A 2 -5.11 38.36 -31.41
CA ARG A 2 -5.72 37.06 -31.10
C ARG A 2 -5.48 36.78 -29.62
N ASN A 3 -6.57 36.63 -28.86
CA ASN A 3 -6.52 36.02 -27.54
C ASN A 3 -5.94 34.61 -27.72
N VAL A 4 -4.68 34.43 -27.35
CA VAL A 4 -4.07 33.10 -27.19
C VAL A 4 -4.93 32.42 -26.14
N GLY A 5 -5.76 31.49 -26.60
CA GLY A 5 -6.62 30.70 -25.73
C GLY A 5 -5.79 30.18 -24.58
N THR A 6 -6.23 30.48 -23.36
CA THR A 6 -5.74 29.85 -22.14
C THR A 6 -5.55 28.38 -22.40
N SER A 7 -4.30 27.93 -22.53
CA SER A 7 -3.95 26.52 -22.61
C SER A 7 -4.68 25.85 -21.46
N ALA A 8 -5.69 25.03 -21.78
CA ALA A 8 -6.42 24.29 -20.79
C ALA A 8 -5.38 23.49 -20.00
N ARG A 9 -5.15 23.86 -18.72
CA ARG A 9 -4.22 23.12 -17.87
C ARG A 9 -4.65 21.65 -17.95
N LEU A 10 -3.70 20.77 -18.27
CA LEU A 10 -3.93 19.34 -18.21
C LEU A 10 -4.61 19.01 -16.88
N PRO A 11 -5.67 18.18 -16.88
CA PRO A 11 -6.32 17.80 -15.64
C PRO A 11 -5.26 17.25 -14.68
N LEU A 12 -5.24 17.77 -13.44
CA LEU A 12 -4.20 17.48 -12.44
C LEU A 12 -4.04 15.97 -12.16
N SER A 13 -5.03 15.16 -12.53
CA SER A 13 -5.06 13.70 -12.39
C SER A 13 -4.90 12.93 -13.71
N GLY A 14 -4.78 13.59 -14.86
CA GLY A 14 -4.75 12.98 -16.20
C GLY A 14 -3.36 12.75 -16.80
N ASN A 15 -2.28 13.03 -16.06
CA ASN A 15 -0.91 12.85 -16.56
C ASN A 15 -0.54 11.35 -16.75
N ALA A 16 0.32 11.04 -17.71
CA ALA A 16 0.91 9.71 -17.93
C ALA A 16 1.61 9.15 -16.68
N ALA A 17 2.33 9.99 -15.92
CA ALA A 17 3.00 9.56 -14.70
C ALA A 17 2.01 9.06 -13.63
N LEU A 18 0.88 9.75 -13.43
CA LEU A 18 -0.15 9.32 -12.49
C LEU A 18 -0.87 8.06 -12.95
N ALA A 19 -1.00 7.84 -14.25
CA ALA A 19 -1.62 6.62 -14.75
C ALA A 19 -0.72 5.39 -14.65
N ALA A 20 0.58 5.55 -14.91
CA ALA A 20 1.55 4.49 -14.64
C ALA A 20 1.55 4.16 -13.13
N GLY A 21 1.56 5.17 -12.27
CA GLY A 21 1.40 5.00 -10.83
C GLY A 21 0.10 4.29 -10.46
N ALA A 22 -1.03 4.65 -11.10
CA ALA A 22 -2.33 4.02 -10.86
C ALA A 22 -2.36 2.54 -11.29
N LEU A 23 -1.62 2.13 -12.31
CA LEU A 23 -1.51 0.71 -12.68
C LEU A 23 -0.76 -0.10 -11.61
N VAL A 24 0.35 0.46 -11.10
CA VAL A 24 1.11 -0.18 -10.00
C VAL A 24 0.27 -0.23 -8.73
N GLN A 25 -0.43 0.86 -8.43
CA GLN A 25 -1.37 0.95 -7.32
C GLN A 25 -2.53 -0.04 -7.44
N LEU A 26 -3.06 -0.23 -8.66
CA LEU A 26 -4.12 -1.21 -8.91
C LEU A 26 -3.62 -2.63 -8.64
N ALA A 27 -2.44 -2.98 -9.18
CA ALA A 27 -1.85 -4.30 -8.96
C ALA A 27 -1.61 -4.57 -7.48
N LEU A 28 -1.00 -3.60 -6.77
CA LEU A 28 -0.75 -3.71 -5.33
C LEU A 28 -2.05 -3.76 -4.52
N GLY A 29 -3.05 -2.96 -4.91
CA GLY A 29 -4.35 -2.96 -4.27
C GLY A 29 -5.08 -4.29 -4.42
N ILE A 30 -5.01 -4.91 -5.62
CA ILE A 30 -5.57 -6.24 -5.87
C ILE A 30 -4.88 -7.29 -5.01
N GLU A 31 -3.54 -7.28 -4.97
CA GLU A 31 -2.75 -8.22 -4.16
C GLU A 31 -3.20 -8.18 -2.68
N PHE A 32 -3.25 -6.99 -2.09
CA PHE A 32 -3.64 -6.82 -0.69
C PHE A 32 -5.12 -7.11 -0.43
N ALA A 33 -6.00 -6.76 -1.36
CA ALA A 33 -7.42 -7.08 -1.24
C ALA A 33 -7.66 -8.60 -1.27
N LEU A 34 -6.98 -9.31 -2.16
CA LEU A 34 -7.05 -10.78 -2.24
C LEU A 34 -6.38 -11.45 -1.05
N ALA A 35 -5.24 -10.94 -0.59
CA ALA A 35 -4.57 -11.43 0.61
C ALA A 35 -5.46 -11.28 1.85
N GLY A 36 -6.06 -10.10 2.05
CA GLY A 36 -7.00 -9.86 3.14
C GLY A 36 -8.29 -10.69 3.02
N LEU A 37 -8.82 -10.86 1.81
CA LEU A 37 -9.98 -11.73 1.58
C LEU A 37 -9.66 -13.20 1.87
N SER A 38 -8.48 -13.68 1.49
CA SER A 38 -8.02 -15.03 1.81
C SER A 38 -7.95 -15.25 3.32
N LYS A 39 -7.35 -14.31 4.05
CA LYS A 39 -7.28 -14.34 5.52
C LYS A 39 -8.65 -14.24 6.19
N LEU A 40 -9.59 -13.50 5.60
CA LEU A 40 -10.95 -13.39 6.11
C LEU A 40 -11.73 -14.71 5.98
N LEU A 41 -11.42 -15.50 4.94
CA LEU A 41 -12.07 -16.78 4.65
C LEU A 41 -11.37 -17.97 5.33
N ASP A 42 -10.19 -17.77 5.91
CA ASP A 42 -9.43 -18.80 6.61
C ASP A 42 -9.74 -18.75 8.13
N PRO A 43 -10.48 -19.75 8.66
CA PRO A 43 -10.82 -19.80 10.09
C PRO A 43 -9.59 -20.02 10.99
N ASP A 44 -8.50 -20.56 10.45
CA ASP A 44 -7.29 -20.90 11.20
C ASP A 44 -6.21 -19.81 11.10
N PHE A 45 -6.48 -18.70 10.39
CA PHE A 45 -5.50 -17.66 10.14
C PHE A 45 -4.86 -17.10 11.42
N ALA A 46 -5.63 -16.94 12.50
CA ALA A 46 -5.09 -16.46 13.78
C ALA A 46 -4.04 -17.41 14.37
N ILE A 47 -4.28 -18.72 14.27
CA ILE A 47 -3.35 -19.76 14.75
C ILE A 47 -2.11 -19.79 13.85
N GLN A 48 -2.30 -19.71 12.54
CA GLN A 48 -1.19 -19.68 11.59
C GLN A 48 -0.31 -18.43 11.78
N LEU A 49 -0.91 -17.27 12.04
CA LEU A 49 -0.19 -16.04 12.34
C LEU A 49 0.64 -16.17 13.62
N GLU A 50 0.05 -16.72 14.69
CA GLU A 50 0.75 -16.98 15.94
C GLU A 50 1.96 -17.87 15.72
N GLN A 51 1.77 -18.99 15.01
CA GLN A 51 2.85 -19.94 14.68
C GLN A 51 3.94 -19.29 13.82
N PHE A 52 3.56 -18.50 12.83
CA PHE A 52 4.49 -17.78 11.97
C PHE A 52 5.33 -16.77 12.77
N VAL A 53 4.68 -15.94 13.59
CA VAL A 53 5.38 -14.96 14.43
C VAL A 53 6.26 -15.67 15.46
N ALA A 54 5.75 -16.69 16.14
CA ALA A 54 6.49 -17.43 17.16
C ALA A 54 7.71 -18.16 16.60
N GLY A 55 7.64 -18.64 15.35
CA GLY A 55 8.77 -19.26 14.65
C GLY A 55 9.72 -18.27 13.97
N SER A 56 9.39 -16.97 13.97
CA SER A 56 10.18 -15.96 13.25
C SER A 56 11.48 -15.62 13.99
N PRO A 57 12.60 -15.38 13.27
CA PRO A 57 13.83 -14.87 13.87
C PRO A 57 13.64 -13.54 14.62
N ALA A 58 12.72 -12.70 14.14
CA ALA A 58 12.41 -11.40 14.70
C ALA A 58 11.71 -11.48 16.07
N ALA A 59 10.97 -12.56 16.36
CA ALA A 59 10.34 -12.75 17.66
C ALA A 59 11.35 -13.14 18.75
N HIS A 60 12.51 -13.69 18.38
CA HIS A 60 13.52 -14.13 19.35
C HIS A 60 14.69 -13.16 19.49
N SER A 61 14.89 -12.27 18.53
CA SER A 61 16.05 -11.38 18.50
C SER A 61 15.77 -10.07 17.76
N GLY A 62 16.48 -9.01 18.14
CA GLY A 62 16.36 -7.69 17.51
C GLY A 62 15.39 -6.74 18.22
N ILE A 63 15.22 -5.56 17.63
CA ILE A 63 14.49 -4.43 18.24
C ILE A 63 12.99 -4.70 18.36
N LEU A 64 12.43 -5.53 17.46
CA LEU A 64 11.00 -5.87 17.47
C LEU A 64 10.67 -7.04 18.40
N ALA A 65 11.66 -7.81 18.87
CA ALA A 65 11.43 -8.98 19.73
C ALA A 65 10.53 -8.70 20.95
N PRO A 66 10.76 -7.64 21.77
CA PRO A 66 9.87 -7.36 22.91
C PRO A 66 8.44 -7.03 22.47
N LEU A 67 8.26 -6.28 21.37
CA LEU A 67 6.92 -5.98 20.84
C LEU A 67 6.21 -7.26 20.38
N LEU A 68 6.93 -8.16 19.71
CA LEU A 68 6.37 -9.41 19.22
C LEU A 68 6.01 -10.36 20.35
N GLN A 69 6.87 -10.49 21.36
CA GLN A 69 6.66 -11.38 22.52
C GLN A 69 5.61 -10.85 23.50
N ASP A 70 5.60 -9.55 23.78
CA ASP A 70 4.78 -8.98 24.85
C ASP A 70 3.42 -8.46 24.35
N VAL A 71 3.32 -8.12 23.05
CA VAL A 71 2.10 -7.52 22.49
C VAL A 71 1.48 -8.42 21.43
N VAL A 72 2.24 -8.90 20.46
CA VAL A 72 1.68 -9.64 19.32
C VAL A 72 1.27 -11.06 19.68
N LEU A 73 2.19 -11.86 20.22
CA LEU A 73 1.94 -13.28 20.53
C LEU A 73 0.80 -13.47 21.55
N PRO A 74 0.71 -12.70 22.66
CA PRO A 74 -0.38 -12.88 23.63
C PRO A 74 -1.76 -12.48 23.08
N HIS A 75 -1.79 -11.70 21.99
CA HIS A 75 -3.02 -11.17 21.40
C HIS A 75 -3.13 -11.52 19.91
N ALA A 76 -2.63 -12.70 19.50
CA ALA A 76 -2.52 -13.09 18.10
C ALA A 76 -3.86 -13.04 17.34
N SER A 77 -4.98 -13.35 18.00
CA SER A 77 -6.32 -13.24 17.40
C SER A 77 -6.71 -11.80 17.07
N ILE A 78 -6.39 -10.84 17.93
CA ILE A 78 -6.65 -9.41 17.69
C ILE A 78 -5.73 -8.92 16.56
N VAL A 79 -4.45 -9.28 16.62
CA VAL A 79 -3.49 -8.90 15.58
C VAL A 79 -3.87 -9.49 14.23
N ALA A 80 -4.35 -10.72 14.18
CA ALA A 80 -4.87 -11.35 12.97
C ALA A 80 -6.05 -10.58 12.40
N GLN A 81 -7.02 -10.19 13.23
CA GLN A 81 -8.15 -9.36 12.77
C GLN A 81 -7.69 -7.98 12.27
N LEU A 82 -6.72 -7.36 12.94
CA LEU A 82 -6.14 -6.09 12.51
C LEU A 82 -5.39 -6.25 11.19
N ALA A 83 -4.57 -7.29 11.02
CA ALA A 83 -3.85 -7.57 9.78
C ALA A 83 -4.82 -7.82 8.62
N THR A 84 -5.82 -8.68 8.81
CA THR A 84 -6.87 -8.95 7.83
C THR A 84 -7.60 -7.67 7.43
N SER A 85 -8.01 -6.87 8.41
CA SER A 85 -8.73 -5.61 8.16
C SER A 85 -7.86 -4.57 7.47
N ALA A 86 -6.59 -4.48 7.85
CA ALA A 86 -5.63 -3.56 7.27
C ALA A 86 -5.31 -3.92 5.81
N GLU A 87 -5.06 -5.19 5.52
CA GLU A 87 -4.80 -5.66 4.16
C GLU A 87 -6.01 -5.48 3.25
N LEU A 88 -7.17 -5.99 3.68
CA LEU A 88 -8.40 -5.90 2.88
C LEU A 88 -8.82 -4.43 2.69
N GLY A 89 -8.83 -3.66 3.76
CA GLY A 89 -9.23 -2.25 3.74
C GLY A 89 -8.27 -1.41 2.88
N ALA A 90 -6.96 -1.54 3.09
CA ALA A 90 -5.99 -0.81 2.29
C ALA A 90 -6.04 -1.25 0.82
N GLY A 91 -6.12 -2.55 0.55
CA GLY A 91 -6.24 -3.09 -0.81
C GLY A 91 -7.44 -2.51 -1.57
N VAL A 92 -8.63 -2.54 -0.96
CA VAL A 92 -9.85 -1.96 -1.55
C VAL A 92 -9.69 -0.46 -1.82
N VAL A 93 -9.15 0.30 -0.86
CA VAL A 93 -8.93 1.75 -1.03
C VAL A 93 -7.99 2.03 -2.20
N LEU A 94 -6.90 1.27 -2.32
CA LEU A 94 -5.93 1.43 -3.43
C LEU A 94 -6.57 1.11 -4.78
N VAL A 95 -7.35 0.02 -4.88
CA VAL A 95 -8.09 -0.36 -6.11
C VAL A 95 -9.06 0.74 -6.51
N VAL A 96 -9.90 1.19 -5.57
CA VAL A 96 -10.90 2.23 -5.83
C VAL A 96 -10.22 3.54 -6.27
N SER A 97 -9.14 3.95 -5.58
CA SER A 97 -8.42 5.17 -5.96
C SER A 97 -7.73 5.05 -7.32
N ALA A 98 -7.20 3.87 -7.67
CA ALA A 98 -6.59 3.63 -8.98
C ALA A 98 -7.64 3.71 -10.11
N ILE A 99 -8.83 3.15 -9.89
CA ILE A 99 -9.97 3.26 -10.81
C ILE A 99 -10.39 4.72 -10.96
N GLU A 100 -10.40 5.50 -9.87
CA GLU A 100 -10.68 6.93 -9.91
C GLU A 100 -9.65 7.71 -10.75
N VAL A 101 -8.36 7.40 -10.62
CA VAL A 101 -7.33 8.01 -11.48
C VAL A 101 -7.53 7.61 -12.95
N ALA A 102 -7.88 6.35 -13.22
CA ALA A 102 -8.19 5.89 -14.58
C ALA A 102 -9.45 6.57 -15.15
N ARG A 103 -10.49 6.76 -14.34
CA ARG A 103 -11.75 7.42 -14.69
C ARG A 103 -11.51 8.81 -15.29
N ARG A 104 -10.53 9.55 -14.75
CA ARG A 104 -10.17 10.90 -15.22
C ARG A 104 -9.60 10.98 -16.63
N ARG A 105 -9.29 9.83 -17.23
CA ARG A 105 -8.79 9.78 -18.61
C ARG A 105 -9.90 9.77 -19.65
N PHE A 106 -11.14 9.50 -19.25
CA PHE A 106 -12.25 9.52 -20.19
C PHE A 106 -12.63 10.97 -20.54
N PRO A 107 -12.72 11.32 -21.84
CA PRO A 107 -13.10 12.67 -22.27
C PRO A 107 -14.61 12.96 -22.12
N SER A 108 -15.37 12.06 -21.50
CA SER A 108 -16.82 12.16 -21.29
C SER A 108 -17.17 12.77 -19.92
N PRO A 109 -18.45 13.07 -19.63
CA PRO A 109 -18.88 13.52 -18.30
C PRO A 109 -18.43 12.58 -17.16
N ILE A 110 -18.18 11.31 -17.46
CA ILE A 110 -17.64 10.31 -16.54
C ILE A 110 -16.26 10.72 -16.00
N GLY A 111 -15.42 11.38 -16.80
CA GLY A 111 -14.08 11.87 -16.40
C GLY A 111 -14.07 13.22 -15.67
N SER A 112 -15.24 13.80 -15.41
CA SER A 112 -15.37 15.10 -14.75
C SER A 112 -14.84 15.10 -13.31
N GLN A 113 -14.53 16.30 -12.81
CA GLN A 113 -13.98 16.49 -11.48
C GLN A 113 -15.03 16.47 -10.40
N HIS A 114 -14.81 15.62 -9.39
CA HIS A 114 -15.71 15.43 -8.26
C HIS A 114 -15.13 16.00 -6.96
N GLY A 115 -16.05 16.37 -6.06
CA GLY A 115 -15.77 16.91 -4.73
C GLY A 115 -15.13 15.91 -3.76
N TYR A 116 -15.22 14.60 -3.99
CA TYR A 116 -14.65 13.62 -3.07
C TYR A 116 -13.19 13.24 -3.39
N GLU A 117 -12.66 13.63 -4.56
CA GLU A 117 -11.37 13.10 -5.05
C GLU A 117 -10.17 13.44 -4.17
N ALA A 118 -10.19 14.59 -3.49
CA ALA A 118 -9.15 14.94 -2.53
C ALA A 118 -9.16 13.97 -1.33
N ALA A 119 -10.34 13.63 -0.80
CA ALA A 119 -10.44 12.66 0.29
C ALA A 119 -9.98 11.27 -0.16
N VAL A 120 -10.34 10.85 -1.38
CA VAL A 120 -9.87 9.58 -1.96
C VAL A 120 -8.34 9.56 -2.09
N ALA A 121 -7.73 10.65 -2.56
CA ALA A 121 -6.28 10.76 -2.64
C ALA A 121 -5.60 10.64 -1.26
N LEU A 122 -6.14 11.30 -0.24
CA LEU A 122 -5.62 11.22 1.11
C LEU A 122 -5.76 9.80 1.69
N LEU A 123 -6.94 9.18 1.53
CA LEU A 123 -7.17 7.81 1.98
C LEU A 123 -6.25 6.82 1.27
N SER A 124 -6.04 6.98 -0.04
CA SER A 124 -5.10 6.18 -0.83
C SER A 124 -3.67 6.33 -0.34
N ALA A 125 -3.24 7.56 -0.02
CA ALA A 125 -1.91 7.79 0.55
C ALA A 125 -1.73 7.10 1.92
N CYS A 126 -2.73 7.18 2.80
CA CYS A 126 -2.72 6.46 4.07
C CYS A 126 -2.71 4.94 3.88
N ALA A 127 -3.55 4.40 2.99
CA ALA A 127 -3.60 2.98 2.67
C ALA A 127 -2.25 2.47 2.14
N ALA A 128 -1.60 3.24 1.27
CA ALA A 128 -0.29 2.90 0.74
C ALA A 128 0.81 2.88 1.83
N VAL A 129 0.74 3.80 2.81
CA VAL A 129 1.64 3.74 3.99
C VAL A 129 1.39 2.50 4.84
N VAL A 130 0.12 2.12 5.05
CA VAL A 130 -0.23 0.88 5.75
C VAL A 130 0.34 -0.34 5.04
N VAL A 131 0.16 -0.43 3.72
CA VAL A 131 0.74 -1.49 2.88
C VAL A 131 2.27 -1.54 3.01
N ALA A 132 2.94 -0.39 2.94
CA ALA A 132 4.39 -0.31 3.13
C ALA A 132 4.81 -0.85 4.50
N GLY A 133 4.07 -0.50 5.56
CA GLY A 133 4.33 -0.97 6.93
C GLY A 133 4.11 -2.47 7.10
N LEU A 134 3.03 -3.01 6.51
CA LEU A 134 2.74 -4.45 6.53
C LEU A 134 3.83 -5.24 5.81
N SER A 135 4.17 -4.87 4.58
CA SER A 135 5.25 -5.53 3.82
C SER A 135 6.61 -5.42 4.51
N ALA A 136 6.94 -4.26 5.09
CA ALA A 136 8.18 -4.12 5.87
C ALA A 136 8.20 -5.03 7.10
N THR A 137 7.06 -5.20 7.78
CA THR A 137 6.93 -6.08 8.94
C THR A 137 7.09 -7.54 8.54
N ILE A 138 6.44 -7.98 7.46
CA ILE A 138 6.57 -9.34 6.94
C ILE A 138 8.03 -9.62 6.56
N TYR A 139 8.68 -8.69 5.83
CA TYR A 139 10.09 -8.82 5.48
C TYR A 139 10.98 -9.07 6.70
N VAL A 140 10.75 -8.35 7.81
CA VAL A 140 11.51 -8.55 9.04
C VAL A 140 11.16 -9.88 9.72
N LEU A 141 9.88 -10.27 9.76
CA LEU A 141 9.44 -11.57 10.29
C LEU A 141 10.05 -12.74 9.51
N GLU A 142 10.24 -12.62 8.20
CA GLU A 142 10.92 -13.63 7.37
C GLU A 142 12.44 -13.69 7.61
N GLY A 143 12.98 -12.88 8.53
CA GLY A 143 14.41 -12.80 8.82
C GLY A 143 15.16 -11.85 7.91
N GLY A 144 14.44 -11.00 7.16
CA GLY A 144 15.00 -9.88 6.43
C GLY A 144 15.71 -8.89 7.36
N GLY A 145 16.74 -8.24 6.83
CA GLY A 145 17.58 -7.32 7.60
C GLY A 145 18.30 -6.34 6.68
N LEU A 146 19.17 -5.52 7.27
CA LEU A 146 19.96 -4.60 6.45
C LEU A 146 20.85 -5.37 5.47
N PRO A 147 21.13 -4.80 4.27
CA PRO A 147 22.01 -5.41 3.29
C PRO A 147 23.34 -5.80 3.94
N ARG A 148 23.64 -7.11 3.93
CA ARG A 148 24.89 -7.68 4.46
C ARG A 148 25.40 -8.76 3.53
N ILE A 149 26.72 -8.89 3.44
CA ILE A 149 27.34 -10.00 2.72
C ILE A 149 27.18 -11.25 3.58
N SER A 150 26.44 -12.23 3.08
CA SER A 150 26.15 -13.49 3.78
C SER A 150 26.25 -14.65 2.81
N GLY A 151 27.11 -15.63 3.14
CA GLY A 151 27.23 -16.86 2.35
C GLY A 151 25.93 -17.68 2.35
N GLY A 152 25.14 -17.61 3.43
CA GLY A 152 23.83 -18.27 3.53
C GLY A 152 22.74 -17.64 2.66
N SER A 153 22.98 -16.45 2.11
CA SER A 153 22.03 -15.73 1.24
C SER A 153 22.47 -15.71 -0.23
N ALA A 154 23.61 -16.34 -0.55
CA ALA A 154 24.25 -16.26 -1.87
C ALA A 154 23.41 -16.87 -3.02
N PHE A 155 22.46 -17.76 -2.70
CA PHE A 155 21.60 -18.44 -3.67
C PHE A 155 20.11 -18.13 -3.48
N GLY A 156 19.77 -17.17 -2.61
CA GLY A 156 18.39 -16.71 -2.41
C GLY A 156 17.94 -15.72 -3.50
N SER A 157 16.66 -15.33 -3.47
CA SER A 157 16.17 -14.24 -4.32
C SER A 157 17.01 -12.97 -4.09
N PRO A 158 17.48 -12.29 -5.15
CA PRO A 158 18.24 -11.04 -5.00
C PRO A 158 17.44 -9.93 -4.32
N ILE A 159 16.11 -9.98 -4.46
CA ILE A 159 15.18 -9.00 -3.88
C ILE A 159 14.07 -9.78 -3.18
N ALA A 160 13.91 -9.58 -1.87
CA ALA A 160 12.73 -10.04 -1.17
C ALA A 160 11.52 -9.26 -1.71
N ILE A 161 10.50 -9.96 -2.21
CA ILE A 161 9.32 -9.33 -2.82
C ILE A 161 8.69 -8.35 -1.82
N GLU A 162 8.57 -8.76 -0.55
CA GLU A 162 8.07 -7.90 0.52
C GLU A 162 8.86 -6.61 0.68
N LEU A 163 10.19 -6.66 0.54
CA LEU A 163 11.01 -5.45 0.56
C LEU A 163 10.82 -4.59 -0.68
N LEU A 164 10.53 -5.17 -1.85
CA LEU A 164 10.21 -4.44 -3.08
C LEU A 164 8.88 -3.69 -2.97
N LEU A 165 7.90 -4.26 -2.26
CA LEU A 165 6.59 -3.63 -2.08
C LEU A 165 6.69 -2.33 -1.27
N VAL A 166 7.63 -2.22 -0.33
CA VAL A 166 7.82 -1.01 0.49
C VAL A 166 8.05 0.26 -0.34
N PRO A 167 9.09 0.39 -1.18
CA PRO A 167 9.30 1.59 -1.98
C PRO A 167 8.20 1.82 -3.02
N LEU A 168 7.56 0.77 -3.54
CA LEU A 168 6.42 0.91 -4.46
C LEU A 168 5.22 1.56 -3.75
N ALA A 169 4.88 1.05 -2.58
CA ALA A 169 3.81 1.57 -1.73
C ALA A 169 4.10 3.01 -1.27
N LEU A 170 5.34 3.31 -0.86
CA LEU A 170 5.73 4.68 -0.52
C LEU A 170 5.70 5.62 -1.73
N GLY A 171 6.06 5.14 -2.92
CA GLY A 171 5.92 5.89 -4.17
C GLY A 171 4.46 6.22 -4.49
N ILE A 172 3.55 5.26 -4.30
CA ILE A 172 2.10 5.49 -4.41
C ILE A 172 1.65 6.54 -3.39
N ALA A 173 2.05 6.40 -2.12
CA ALA A 173 1.70 7.34 -1.07
C ALA A 173 2.13 8.77 -1.41
N TRP A 174 3.36 8.92 -1.93
CA TRP A 174 3.90 10.20 -2.37
C TRP A 174 3.08 10.83 -3.51
N LEU A 175 2.76 10.03 -4.54
CA LEU A 175 1.99 10.50 -5.70
C LEU A 175 0.56 10.91 -5.30
N GLU A 176 -0.10 10.12 -4.46
CA GLU A 176 -1.46 10.38 -4.00
C GLU A 176 -1.51 11.57 -3.04
N LEU A 177 -0.50 11.75 -2.18
CA LEU A 177 -0.38 12.93 -1.33
C LEU A 177 -0.15 14.21 -2.16
N GLY A 178 0.70 14.13 -3.19
CA GLY A 178 0.86 15.22 -4.16
C GLY A 178 -0.44 15.56 -4.87
N ARG A 179 -1.21 14.54 -5.28
CA ARG A 179 -2.54 14.71 -5.88
C ARG A 179 -3.52 15.35 -4.91
N PHE A 180 -3.53 14.95 -3.64
CA PHE A 180 -4.38 15.54 -2.60
C PHE A 180 -4.14 17.05 -2.48
N PHE A 181 -2.88 17.47 -2.34
CA PHE A 181 -2.55 18.89 -2.21
C PHE A 181 -2.92 19.68 -3.47
N ALA A 182 -2.67 19.13 -4.66
CA ALA A 182 -3.04 19.77 -5.91
C ALA A 182 -4.57 19.95 -6.04
N LEU A 183 -5.35 18.93 -5.69
CA LEU A 183 -6.81 18.98 -5.73
C LEU A 183 -7.38 19.94 -4.69
N ARG A 184 -6.80 19.97 -3.48
CA ARG A 184 -7.21 20.90 -2.42
C ARG A 184 -6.94 22.35 -2.83
N ALA A 185 -5.77 22.63 -3.41
CA ALA A 185 -5.43 23.96 -3.91
C ALA A 185 -6.33 24.42 -5.07
N SER A 186 -6.79 23.50 -5.93
CA SER A 186 -7.70 23.83 -7.03
C SER A 186 -9.12 24.23 -6.62
N ARG A 187 -9.48 24.02 -5.34
CA ARG A 187 -10.80 24.35 -4.78
C ARG A 187 -10.79 25.60 -3.91
N ALA A 188 -9.60 26.11 -3.58
CA ALA A 188 -9.41 27.39 -2.90
C ALA A 188 -9.40 28.52 -3.94
#